data_AF-A0A964HJ82-F1
#
_entry.id   AF-A0A964HJ82-F1
#
_cell.length_a   1.000
_cell.length_b   1.000
_cell.length_c   1.000
_cell.angle_alpha   90.00
_cell.angle_beta   90.00
_cell.angle_gamma   90.00
#
_symmetry.space_group_name_H-M   'P 1'
#
loop_
_entity.id
_entity.type
_entity.pdbx_description
1 polymer ?
#
loop_
_entity_poly.entity_id
_entity_poly.type
_entity_poly.pdbx_seq_one_letter_code
_entity_poly.pdbx_strand_id
1 'polypeptide(L)'
;DGDWDFACKAGAEAMVAAIAMVGAGMGRYSLAIGMDTAQGRPADALEYTAAAGGAAFILGPADESLATIQATYSYVTDTPDFWRRAHQRYPEHGQRFTGEPAYFKHISEAATCLMDEAGLKPADFDFVVFHQPNAKFPQRVGAQLGFTPEQLKTGLLSPVIGNTYAGAAMIGLTAILDIAKPGQRILMVSYGSGAGSDAFLLETTDLVRQRQGLAVGTQEYIARRTEVDYGMYVRLRGKLAE
;
A
#
# COMPACT_ATOMS: atom_id res chain seq x y z
N ASP A 1 20.65 -2.77 -7.54
CA ASP A 1 19.27 -3.06 -7.92
C ASP A 1 18.87 -4.37 -7.27
N GLY A 2 17.62 -4.53 -6.86
CA GLY A 2 17.16 -5.70 -6.13
C GLY A 2 15.65 -5.81 -6.14
N ASP A 3 15.16 -7.03 -6.37
CA ASP A 3 13.74 -7.37 -6.30
C ASP A 3 13.40 -7.83 -4.89
N TRP A 4 12.27 -7.36 -4.37
CA TRP A 4 11.77 -7.67 -3.03
C TRP A 4 10.57 -8.59 -3.14
N ASP A 5 10.53 -9.63 -2.31
CA ASP A 5 9.39 -10.55 -2.24
C ASP A 5 8.97 -10.76 -0.78
N PHE A 6 7.85 -10.13 -0.43
CA PHE A 6 7.10 -10.35 0.79
C PHE A 6 5.64 -10.03 0.52
N ALA A 7 5.03 -10.84 -0.35
CA ALA A 7 3.62 -10.71 -0.73
C ALA A 7 3.26 -9.23 -1.03
N CYS A 8 2.16 -8.73 -0.47
CA CYS A 8 1.68 -7.38 -0.71
C CYS A 8 2.45 -6.27 0.05
N LYS A 9 3.45 -6.62 0.89
CA LYS A 9 4.30 -5.68 1.62
C LYS A 9 5.61 -5.37 0.88
N ALA A 10 6.00 -6.16 -0.13
CA ALA A 10 7.27 -6.02 -0.85
C ALA A 10 7.63 -4.58 -1.29
N GLY A 11 6.65 -3.81 -1.80
CA GLY A 11 6.89 -2.42 -2.20
C GLY A 11 7.24 -1.49 -1.03
N ALA A 12 6.66 -1.74 0.14
CA ALA A 12 7.00 -1.02 1.37
C ALA A 12 8.37 -1.44 1.92
N GLU A 13 8.76 -2.71 1.79
CA GLU A 13 10.13 -3.14 2.15
C GLU A 13 11.19 -2.45 1.29
N ALA A 14 10.91 -2.29 0.00
CA ALA A 14 11.77 -1.50 -0.88
C ALA A 14 11.91 -0.04 -0.39
N MET A 15 10.85 0.55 0.17
CA MET A 15 10.94 1.87 0.81
C MET A 15 11.79 1.83 2.07
N VAL A 16 11.63 0.83 2.95
CA VAL A 16 12.48 0.67 4.16
C VAL A 16 13.96 0.57 3.79
N ALA A 17 14.29 -0.26 2.80
CA ALA A 17 15.65 -0.37 2.30
C ALA A 17 16.17 0.94 1.70
N ALA A 18 15.32 1.65 0.95
CA ALA A 18 15.65 2.96 0.39
C ALA A 18 15.93 4.02 1.47
N ILE A 19 15.18 4.02 2.58
CA ILE A 19 15.46 4.87 3.75
C ILE A 19 16.88 4.60 4.28
N ALA A 20 17.24 3.33 4.46
CA ALA A 20 18.56 2.96 4.96
C ALA A 20 19.68 3.38 3.99
N MET A 21 19.51 3.18 2.68
CA MET A 21 20.50 3.54 1.67
C MET A 21 20.77 5.05 1.63
N VAL A 22 19.71 5.86 1.71
CA VAL A 22 19.82 7.33 1.73
C VAL A 22 20.36 7.81 3.07
N GLY A 23 19.81 7.32 4.18
CA GLY A 23 20.20 7.72 5.54
C GLY A 23 21.65 7.35 5.89
N ALA A 24 22.17 6.25 5.36
CA ALA A 24 23.57 5.84 5.54
C ALA A 24 24.55 6.60 4.60
N GLY A 25 24.05 7.45 3.71
CA GLY A 25 24.87 8.15 2.70
C GLY A 25 25.43 7.24 1.60
N MET A 26 24.91 6.01 1.47
CA MET A 26 25.33 5.05 0.44
C MET A 26 24.77 5.39 -0.95
N GLY A 27 23.72 6.21 -1.00
CA GLY A 27 23.22 6.86 -2.21
C GLY A 27 22.52 8.17 -1.85
N ARG A 28 22.59 9.17 -2.72
CA ARG A 28 21.85 10.43 -2.49
C ARG A 28 20.35 10.26 -2.68
N TYR A 29 19.95 9.48 -3.67
CA TYR A 29 18.56 9.11 -3.92
C TYR A 29 18.43 7.60 -4.13
N SER A 30 17.28 7.06 -3.80
CA SER A 30 16.91 5.67 -4.05
C SER A 30 15.48 5.61 -4.60
N LEU A 31 15.25 4.72 -5.56
CA LEU A 31 13.93 4.50 -6.16
C LEU A 31 13.32 3.24 -5.56
N ALA A 32 12.17 3.38 -4.90
CA ALA A 32 11.39 2.26 -4.39
C ALA A 32 10.09 2.15 -5.19
N ILE A 33 9.79 0.95 -5.68
CA ILE A 33 8.60 0.70 -6.49
C ILE A 33 7.83 -0.49 -5.93
N GLY A 34 6.54 -0.30 -5.71
CA GLY A 34 5.59 -1.39 -5.45
C GLY A 34 4.64 -1.49 -6.61
N MET A 35 4.66 -2.61 -7.32
CA MET A 35 3.77 -2.86 -8.44
C MET A 35 3.47 -4.33 -8.57
N ASP A 36 2.28 -4.63 -9.08
CA ASP A 36 1.87 -6.01 -9.30
C ASP A 36 0.83 -6.12 -10.41
N THR A 37 0.71 -7.33 -10.94
CA THR A 37 -0.42 -7.75 -11.78
C THR A 37 -1.14 -8.92 -11.11
N ALA A 38 -1.77 -8.66 -9.96
CA ALA A 38 -2.39 -9.66 -9.09
C ALA A 38 -3.28 -10.65 -9.84
N GLN A 39 -3.27 -11.92 -9.40
CA GLN A 39 -3.94 -13.02 -10.09
C GLN A 39 -4.99 -13.66 -9.19
N GLY A 40 -6.27 -13.50 -9.57
CA GLY A 40 -7.39 -14.24 -8.98
C GLY A 40 -7.74 -15.46 -9.83
N ARG A 41 -7.95 -16.62 -9.18
CA ARG A 41 -8.46 -17.83 -9.84
C ARG A 41 -9.89 -17.59 -10.35
N PRO A 42 -10.26 -18.04 -11.56
CA PRO A 42 -11.64 -17.94 -12.03
C PRO A 42 -12.64 -18.50 -11.02
N ALA A 43 -13.74 -17.77 -10.80
CA ALA A 43 -14.80 -18.07 -9.84
C ALA A 43 -14.39 -18.05 -8.35
N ASP A 44 -13.16 -17.63 -8.01
CA ASP A 44 -12.75 -17.36 -6.64
C ASP A 44 -13.10 -15.92 -6.23
N ALA A 45 -13.30 -15.66 -4.94
CA ALA A 45 -13.60 -14.32 -4.43
C ALA A 45 -12.50 -13.30 -4.78
N LEU A 46 -11.24 -13.74 -4.90
CA LEU A 46 -10.12 -12.91 -5.32
C LEU A 46 -10.23 -12.42 -6.76
N GLU A 47 -11.04 -13.06 -7.62
CA GLU A 47 -11.21 -12.60 -9.01
C GLU A 47 -11.83 -11.20 -9.08
N TYR A 48 -12.70 -10.86 -8.12
CA TYR A 48 -13.35 -9.55 -8.05
C TYR A 48 -12.44 -8.44 -7.55
N THR A 49 -11.35 -8.79 -6.86
CA THR A 49 -10.44 -7.80 -6.28
C THR A 49 -9.06 -7.80 -6.92
N ALA A 50 -8.60 -8.88 -7.56
CA ALA A 50 -7.28 -8.93 -8.17
C ALA A 50 -7.15 -7.92 -9.33
N ALA A 51 -6.19 -7.01 -9.20
CA ALA A 51 -5.98 -5.93 -10.15
C ALA A 51 -4.50 -5.74 -10.53
N ALA A 52 -4.22 -4.79 -11.41
CA ALA A 52 -2.87 -4.42 -11.81
C ALA A 52 -2.62 -2.94 -11.56
N GLY A 53 -1.45 -2.61 -11.01
CA GLY A 53 -1.05 -1.23 -10.76
C GLY A 53 0.14 -1.15 -9.82
N GLY A 54 0.67 0.06 -9.67
CA GLY A 54 1.78 0.32 -8.76
C GLY A 54 2.05 1.81 -8.59
N ALA A 55 2.94 2.11 -7.66
CA ALA A 55 3.46 3.44 -7.42
C ALA A 55 4.96 3.38 -7.15
N ALA A 56 5.64 4.47 -7.49
CA ALA A 56 7.08 4.62 -7.35
C ALA A 56 7.38 5.87 -6.51
N PHE A 57 8.30 5.75 -5.56
CA PHE A 57 8.79 6.86 -4.75
C PHE A 57 10.29 7.00 -4.91
N ILE A 58 10.75 8.23 -5.16
CA ILE A 58 12.15 8.60 -5.05
C ILE A 58 12.37 9.10 -3.63
N LEU A 59 13.14 8.35 -2.85
CA LEU A 59 13.60 8.74 -1.52
C LEU A 59 14.91 9.50 -1.65
N GLY A 60 15.08 10.58 -0.89
CA GLY A 60 16.25 11.46 -0.95
C GLY A 60 16.38 12.33 0.29
N PRO A 61 17.24 13.35 0.26
CA PRO A 61 17.45 14.26 1.39
C PRO A 61 16.15 14.94 1.83
N ALA A 62 15.95 15.07 3.15
CA ALA A 62 14.70 15.58 3.72
C ALA A 62 14.37 17.02 3.31
N ASP A 63 15.39 17.86 3.17
CA ASP A 63 15.30 19.27 2.76
C ASP A 63 14.87 19.47 1.30
N GLU A 64 14.95 18.43 0.47
CA GLU A 64 14.54 18.45 -0.94
C GLU A 64 13.19 17.75 -1.19
N SER A 65 12.64 17.11 -0.16
CA SER A 65 11.53 16.16 -0.28
C SER A 65 10.15 16.81 -0.10
N LEU A 66 9.15 16.33 -0.85
CA LEU A 66 7.76 16.79 -0.73
C LEU A 66 7.07 16.34 0.56
N ALA A 67 7.58 15.26 1.15
CA ALA A 67 7.20 14.76 2.45
C ALA A 67 8.42 14.11 3.08
N THR A 68 8.48 14.14 4.40
CA THR A 68 9.56 13.57 5.20
C THR A 68 9.04 12.35 5.93
N ILE A 69 9.83 11.28 5.97
CA ILE A 69 9.50 10.08 6.76
C ILE A 69 10.07 10.32 8.16
N GLN A 70 9.17 10.52 9.13
CA GLN A 70 9.53 10.84 10.50
C GLN A 70 9.88 9.59 11.32
N ALA A 71 9.17 8.50 11.05
CA ALA A 71 9.39 7.21 11.69
C ALA A 71 8.90 6.07 10.79
N THR A 72 9.47 4.88 11.00
CA THR A 72 8.96 3.63 10.43
C THR A 72 9.08 2.51 11.46
N TYR A 73 8.13 1.58 11.42
CA TYR A 73 8.10 0.42 12.30
C TYR A 73 7.56 -0.80 11.55
N SER A 74 8.14 -1.96 11.77
CA SER A 74 7.74 -3.22 11.13
C SER A 74 7.31 -4.25 12.16
N TYR A 75 6.15 -4.88 11.94
CA TYR A 75 5.69 -6.03 12.73
C TYR A 75 5.62 -7.26 11.82
N VAL A 76 6.34 -8.33 12.17
CA VAL A 76 6.49 -9.54 11.33
C VAL A 76 6.39 -10.80 12.16
N THR A 77 5.63 -11.78 11.70
CA THR A 77 5.55 -13.13 12.28
C THR A 77 5.45 -14.18 11.19
N ASP A 78 5.68 -15.46 11.51
CA ASP A 78 5.37 -16.57 10.59
C ASP A 78 3.88 -16.93 10.72
N THR A 79 3.09 -16.57 9.71
CA THR A 79 1.62 -16.75 9.65
C THR A 79 1.23 -17.26 8.26
N PRO A 80 0.79 -18.52 8.11
CA PRO A 80 0.49 -19.13 6.81
C PRO A 80 -0.93 -18.79 6.31
N ASP A 81 -1.21 -17.50 6.07
CA ASP A 81 -2.55 -17.04 5.70
C ASP A 81 -2.83 -17.06 4.19
N PHE A 82 -1.85 -16.73 3.37
CA PHE A 82 -1.95 -16.73 1.91
C PHE A 82 -0.56 -16.98 1.31
N TRP A 83 -0.48 -17.87 0.32
CA TRP A 83 0.78 -18.24 -0.31
C TRP A 83 0.56 -18.68 -1.76
N ARG A 84 1.64 -18.70 -2.55
CA ARG A 84 1.66 -19.31 -3.88
C ARG A 84 2.90 -20.17 -4.00
N ARG A 85 2.71 -21.49 -4.12
CA ARG A 85 3.84 -22.40 -4.37
C ARG A 85 4.48 -22.09 -5.73
N ALA A 86 5.76 -22.39 -5.86
CA ALA A 86 6.48 -22.27 -7.11
C ALA A 86 5.72 -22.98 -8.25
N HIS A 87 5.70 -22.35 -9.43
CA HIS A 87 5.03 -22.81 -10.65
C HIS A 87 3.49 -22.89 -10.59
N GLN A 88 2.85 -22.59 -9.45
CA GLN A 88 1.40 -22.47 -9.40
C GLN A 88 0.96 -21.14 -9.99
N ARG A 89 -0.08 -21.18 -10.83
CA ARG A 89 -0.62 -19.98 -11.47
C ARG A 89 -1.40 -19.10 -10.49
N TYR A 90 -2.10 -19.70 -9.54
CA TYR A 90 -2.97 -19.00 -8.59
C TYR A 90 -2.53 -19.29 -7.16
N PRO A 91 -2.71 -18.31 -6.26
CA PRO A 91 -2.44 -18.50 -4.84
C PRO A 91 -3.46 -19.44 -4.16
N GLU A 92 -3.12 -19.87 -2.95
CA GLU A 92 -3.99 -20.52 -1.97
C GLU A 92 -4.09 -19.64 -0.72
N HIS A 93 -5.17 -19.78 0.04
CA HIS A 93 -5.40 -18.95 1.23
C HIS A 93 -6.25 -19.66 2.29
N GLY A 94 -6.01 -19.31 3.55
CA GLY A 94 -6.71 -19.81 4.73
C GLY A 94 -8.11 -19.23 4.95
N GLN A 95 -8.73 -18.67 3.91
CA GLN A 95 -10.08 -18.09 3.96
C GLN A 95 -10.23 -17.07 5.10
N ARG A 96 -11.05 -17.36 6.12
CA ARG A 96 -11.26 -16.47 7.27
C ARG A 96 -9.98 -16.19 8.07
N PHE A 97 -8.99 -17.06 7.97
CA PHE A 97 -7.69 -16.89 8.64
C PHE A 97 -6.89 -15.69 8.09
N THR A 98 -7.19 -15.19 6.88
CA THR A 98 -6.55 -13.97 6.35
C THR A 98 -7.01 -12.69 7.07
N GLY A 99 -8.10 -12.77 7.84
CA GLY A 99 -8.66 -11.64 8.57
C GLY A 99 -7.98 -11.39 9.91
N GLU A 100 -8.61 -11.83 11.00
CA GLU A 100 -8.22 -11.50 12.38
C GLU A 100 -6.77 -11.86 12.73
N PRO A 101 -6.33 -13.12 12.56
CA PRO A 101 -5.01 -13.52 13.05
C PRO A 101 -3.87 -13.03 12.14
N ALA A 102 -4.19 -12.55 10.94
CA ALA A 102 -3.23 -12.11 9.93
C ALA A 102 -3.37 -10.59 9.70
N TYR A 103 -4.18 -10.14 8.74
CA TYR A 103 -4.32 -8.73 8.37
C TYR A 103 -4.58 -7.79 9.56
N PHE A 104 -5.60 -8.03 10.37
CA PHE A 104 -5.99 -7.09 11.43
C PHE A 104 -4.94 -7.03 12.54
N LYS A 105 -4.39 -8.19 12.94
CA LYS A 105 -3.30 -8.26 13.91
C LYS A 105 -2.08 -7.45 13.44
N HIS A 106 -1.54 -7.74 12.26
CA HIS A 106 -0.27 -7.15 11.83
C HIS A 106 -0.37 -5.64 11.58
N ILE A 107 -1.47 -5.17 10.98
CA ILE A 107 -1.68 -3.73 10.79
C ILE A 107 -1.88 -3.03 12.13
N SER A 108 -2.67 -3.59 13.04
CA SER A 108 -2.97 -2.93 14.32
C SER A 108 -1.73 -2.84 15.22
N GLU A 109 -0.91 -3.89 15.27
CA GLU A 109 0.36 -3.89 16.02
C GLU A 109 1.35 -2.87 15.43
N ALA A 110 1.52 -2.86 14.09
CA ALA A 110 2.44 -1.93 13.44
C ALA A 110 1.99 -0.46 13.59
N ALA A 111 0.69 -0.19 13.42
CA ALA A 111 0.14 1.14 13.55
C ALA A 111 0.20 1.66 14.99
N THR A 112 -0.26 0.85 15.95
CA THR A 112 -0.29 1.22 17.38
C THR A 112 1.11 1.45 17.90
N CYS A 113 2.06 0.54 17.65
CA CYS A 113 3.42 0.70 18.14
C CYS A 113 4.11 1.95 17.57
N LEU A 114 3.96 2.23 16.26
CA LEU A 114 4.49 3.45 15.65
C LEU A 114 3.88 4.72 16.27
N MET A 115 2.56 4.74 16.49
CA MET A 115 1.86 5.87 17.09
C MET A 115 2.29 6.09 18.55
N ASP A 116 2.38 5.02 19.33
CA ASP A 116 2.76 5.06 20.74
C ASP A 116 4.21 5.57 20.91
N GLU A 117 5.15 5.06 20.12
CA GLU A 117 6.56 5.51 20.13
C GLU A 117 6.69 6.97 19.67
N ALA A 118 5.83 7.42 18.75
CA ALA A 118 5.77 8.82 18.31
C ALA A 118 4.99 9.73 19.28
N GLY A 119 4.33 9.18 20.31
CA GLY A 119 3.45 9.94 21.20
C GLY A 119 2.23 10.55 20.50
N LEU A 120 1.75 9.92 19.42
CA LEU A 120 0.64 10.37 18.59
C LEU A 120 -0.60 9.51 18.80
N LYS A 121 -1.76 10.07 18.48
CA LYS A 121 -3.05 9.37 18.43
C LYS A 121 -3.67 9.51 17.03
N PRO A 122 -4.66 8.69 16.66
CA PRO A 122 -5.32 8.75 15.35
C PRO A 122 -5.81 10.16 14.95
N ALA A 123 -6.27 10.96 15.92
CA ALA A 123 -6.74 12.32 15.70
C ALA A 123 -5.64 13.32 15.30
N ASP A 124 -4.36 12.97 15.44
CA ASP A 124 -3.24 13.84 15.08
C ASP A 124 -2.80 13.67 13.62
N PHE A 125 -3.40 12.73 12.89
CA PHE A 125 -3.15 12.48 11.47
C PHE A 125 -4.22 13.17 10.61
N ASP A 126 -3.80 13.76 9.49
CA ASP A 126 -4.73 14.28 8.49
C ASP A 126 -5.27 13.16 7.59
N PHE A 127 -4.42 12.18 7.28
CA PHE A 127 -4.75 11.06 6.41
C PHE A 127 -4.18 9.74 6.93
N VAL A 128 -4.84 8.66 6.55
CA VAL A 128 -4.33 7.31 6.75
C VAL A 128 -4.62 6.43 5.55
N VAL A 129 -3.68 5.56 5.21
CA VAL A 129 -3.85 4.51 4.20
C VAL A 129 -3.37 3.19 4.76
N PHE A 130 -4.26 2.20 4.77
CA PHE A 130 -3.95 0.81 5.10
C PHE A 130 -3.86 -0.01 3.81
N HIS A 131 -3.14 -1.13 3.83
CA HIS A 131 -3.25 -2.13 2.77
C HIS A 131 -4.73 -2.49 2.55
N GLN A 132 -5.15 -2.60 1.30
CA GLN A 132 -6.56 -2.58 0.92
C GLN A 132 -6.91 -3.78 0.03
N PRO A 133 -7.00 -5.00 0.61
CA PRO A 133 -7.29 -6.21 -0.16
C PRO A 133 -8.73 -6.24 -0.70
N ASN A 134 -9.59 -5.42 -0.09
CA ASN A 134 -10.96 -5.14 -0.47
C ASN A 134 -11.38 -3.82 0.21
N ALA A 135 -12.60 -3.34 -0.07
CA ALA A 135 -13.11 -2.10 0.53
C ALA A 135 -13.28 -2.15 2.06
N LYS A 136 -13.65 -3.31 2.61
CA LYS A 136 -14.13 -3.43 4.01
C LYS A 136 -12.99 -3.49 5.02
N PHE A 137 -11.91 -4.21 4.71
CA PHE A 137 -10.78 -4.44 5.60
C PHE A 137 -10.09 -3.14 6.09
N PRO A 138 -9.65 -2.23 5.20
CA PRO A 138 -9.02 -0.97 5.60
C PRO A 138 -9.97 -0.09 6.41
N GLN A 139 -11.26 -0.05 6.05
CA GLN A 139 -12.28 0.70 6.81
C GLN A 139 -12.47 0.13 8.21
N ARG A 140 -12.50 -1.20 8.34
CA ARG A 140 -12.68 -1.87 9.62
C ARG A 140 -11.49 -1.65 10.55
N VAL A 141 -10.26 -1.81 10.06
CA VAL A 141 -9.07 -1.59 10.89
C VAL A 141 -8.90 -0.11 11.24
N GLY A 142 -9.21 0.80 10.31
CA GLY A 142 -9.25 2.24 10.59
C GLY A 142 -10.21 2.58 11.73
N ALA A 143 -11.44 2.05 11.69
CA ALA A 143 -12.40 2.25 12.77
C ALA A 143 -11.96 1.62 14.10
N GLN A 144 -11.35 0.43 14.08
CA GLN A 144 -10.81 -0.24 15.28
C GLN A 144 -9.69 0.58 15.93
N LEU A 145 -8.83 1.20 15.12
CA LEU A 145 -7.74 2.05 15.58
C LEU A 145 -8.19 3.46 15.96
N GLY A 146 -9.42 3.87 15.63
CA GLY A 146 -9.98 5.19 15.98
C GLY A 146 -9.84 6.27 14.91
N PHE A 147 -9.53 5.90 13.66
CA PHE A 147 -9.55 6.82 12.52
C PHE A 147 -10.96 7.03 11.98
N THR A 148 -11.21 8.21 11.42
CA THR A 148 -12.50 8.56 10.80
C THR A 148 -12.53 8.16 9.32
N PRO A 149 -13.72 7.93 8.73
CA PRO A 149 -13.86 7.69 7.30
C PRO A 149 -13.22 8.77 6.43
N GLU A 150 -13.24 10.04 6.87
CA GLU A 150 -12.65 11.17 6.17
C GLU A 150 -11.13 11.04 6.03
N GLN A 151 -10.42 10.58 7.07
CA GLN A 151 -8.97 10.37 7.02
C GLN A 151 -8.57 9.26 6.04
N LEU A 152 -9.43 8.25 5.87
CA LEU A 152 -9.21 7.12 4.94
C LEU A 152 -9.62 7.41 3.49
N LYS A 153 -10.61 8.29 3.31
CA LYS A 153 -11.37 8.42 2.06
C LYS A 153 -10.49 8.58 0.82
N THR A 154 -9.45 9.40 0.91
CA THR A 154 -8.57 9.71 -0.22
C THR A 154 -7.68 8.52 -0.60
N GLY A 155 -7.12 7.82 0.39
CA GLY A 155 -6.22 6.68 0.17
C GLY A 155 -6.93 5.36 -0.14
N LEU A 156 -8.25 5.28 0.12
CA LEU A 156 -9.07 4.10 -0.14
C LEU A 156 -9.47 3.99 -1.62
N LEU A 157 -8.67 3.25 -2.39
CA LEU A 157 -8.80 3.09 -3.83
C LEU A 157 -9.28 1.70 -4.27
N SER A 158 -9.19 0.68 -3.41
CA SER A 158 -9.61 -0.69 -3.74
C SER A 158 -11.06 -0.83 -4.23
N PRO A 159 -12.04 0.02 -3.81
CA PRO A 159 -13.39 -0.03 -4.40
C PRO A 159 -13.43 0.35 -5.88
N VAL A 160 -12.40 1.03 -6.40
CA VAL A 160 -12.36 1.57 -7.77
C VAL A 160 -11.33 0.86 -8.63
N ILE A 161 -10.14 0.55 -8.09
CA ILE A 161 -9.04 -0.06 -8.85
C ILE A 161 -8.72 -1.50 -8.45
N GLY A 162 -9.38 -2.05 -7.43
CA GLY A 162 -9.06 -3.36 -6.87
C GLY A 162 -7.76 -3.37 -6.04
N ASN A 163 -7.31 -4.58 -5.71
CA ASN A 163 -6.10 -4.87 -4.96
C ASN A 163 -4.92 -5.07 -5.91
N THR A 164 -4.01 -4.10 -5.89
CA THR A 164 -2.76 -4.08 -6.67
C THR A 164 -1.56 -4.63 -5.88
N TYR A 165 -1.82 -5.50 -4.90
CA TYR A 165 -0.83 -6.20 -4.07
C TYR A 165 0.27 -5.28 -3.54
N ALA A 166 1.53 -5.43 -3.96
CA ALA A 166 2.66 -4.62 -3.49
C ALA A 166 2.48 -3.11 -3.73
N GLY A 167 1.65 -2.73 -4.70
CA GLY A 167 1.29 -1.33 -4.96
C GLY A 167 0.14 -0.78 -4.13
N ALA A 168 -0.62 -1.61 -3.40
CA ALA A 168 -1.95 -1.22 -2.90
C ALA A 168 -1.92 -0.07 -1.87
N ALA A 169 -1.02 -0.13 -0.89
CA ALA A 169 -0.86 0.96 0.08
C ALA A 169 -0.16 2.18 -0.57
N MET A 170 0.81 1.92 -1.45
CA MET A 170 1.62 2.95 -2.10
C MET A 170 0.81 3.84 -3.06
N ILE A 171 -0.10 3.26 -3.86
CA ILE A 171 -1.00 4.06 -4.73
C ILE A 171 -2.00 4.87 -3.88
N GLY A 172 -2.45 4.33 -2.74
CA GLY A 172 -3.27 5.12 -1.81
C GLY A 172 -2.51 6.33 -1.27
N LEU A 173 -1.20 6.18 -0.99
CA LEU A 173 -0.34 7.29 -0.60
C LEU A 173 -0.18 8.32 -1.73
N THR A 174 -0.06 7.91 -3.01
CA THR A 174 0.00 8.89 -4.12
C THR A 174 -1.27 9.73 -4.21
N ALA A 175 -2.45 9.11 -4.06
CA ALA A 175 -3.73 9.84 -4.07
C ALA A 175 -3.83 10.86 -2.93
N ILE A 176 -3.26 10.55 -1.75
CA ILE A 176 -3.18 11.49 -0.63
C ILE A 176 -2.23 12.65 -0.98
N LEU A 177 -1.02 12.34 -1.45
CA LEU A 177 0.00 13.34 -1.79
C LEU A 177 -0.43 14.26 -2.93
N ASP A 178 -1.30 13.81 -3.83
CA ASP A 178 -1.89 14.64 -4.90
C ASP A 178 -2.74 15.80 -4.36
N ILE A 179 -3.29 15.68 -3.15
CA ILE A 179 -4.18 16.70 -2.55
C ILE A 179 -3.69 17.28 -1.23
N ALA A 180 -2.64 16.71 -0.64
CA ALA A 180 -2.15 17.11 0.66
C ALA A 180 -1.62 18.56 0.65
N LYS A 181 -1.76 19.22 1.79
CA LYS A 181 -1.25 20.56 2.09
C LYS A 181 0.06 20.42 2.86
N PRO A 182 0.92 21.45 2.89
CA PRO A 182 2.10 21.47 3.75
C PRO A 182 1.76 21.26 5.23
N GLY A 183 2.62 20.55 5.96
CA GLY A 183 2.51 20.29 7.40
C GLY A 183 1.47 19.25 7.80
N GLN A 184 0.92 18.50 6.84
CA GLN A 184 -0.06 17.45 7.12
C GLN A 184 0.60 16.11 7.41
N ARG A 185 0.06 15.39 8.39
CA ARG A 185 0.55 14.08 8.81
C ARG A 185 -0.21 12.96 8.15
N ILE A 186 0.53 11.96 7.68
CA ILE A 186 -0.01 10.80 6.96
C ILE A 186 0.52 9.54 7.63
N LEU A 187 -0.38 8.62 7.97
CA LEU A 187 -0.02 7.26 8.34
C LEU A 187 -0.20 6.33 7.13
N MET A 188 0.86 5.65 6.70
CA MET A 188 0.73 4.53 5.75
C MET A 188 1.09 3.24 6.47
N VAL A 189 0.24 2.21 6.35
CA VAL A 189 0.52 0.88 6.90
C VAL A 189 0.29 -0.18 5.82
N SER A 190 1.38 -0.82 5.39
CA SER A 190 1.35 -1.94 4.45
C SER A 190 0.94 -3.25 5.14
N TYR A 191 0.65 -4.27 4.35
CA TYR A 191 0.48 -5.63 4.83
C TYR A 191 0.87 -6.59 3.72
N GLY A 192 1.61 -7.63 4.05
CA GLY A 192 1.87 -8.78 3.21
C GLY A 192 1.61 -10.05 4.00
N SER A 193 0.90 -10.99 3.37
CA SER A 193 0.70 -12.33 3.92
C SER A 193 2.01 -13.09 4.10
N GLY A 194 2.03 -14.01 5.07
CA GLY A 194 3.23 -14.75 5.48
C GLY A 194 3.73 -14.59 6.93
N ALA A 195 3.53 -13.50 7.70
CA ALA A 195 2.89 -12.23 7.43
C ALA A 195 3.65 -11.06 8.09
N GLY A 196 3.50 -9.86 7.54
CA GLY A 196 4.16 -8.66 8.06
C GLY A 196 3.52 -7.35 7.60
N SER A 197 3.76 -6.29 8.35
CA SER A 197 3.29 -4.93 8.08
C SER A 197 4.40 -3.93 8.32
N ASP A 198 4.48 -2.90 7.47
CA ASP A 198 5.33 -1.72 7.68
C ASP A 198 4.47 -0.49 7.86
N ALA A 199 4.65 0.21 8.96
CA ALA A 199 4.05 1.50 9.24
C ALA A 199 5.05 2.63 8.95
N PHE A 200 4.54 3.72 8.39
CA PHE A 200 5.30 4.94 8.08
C PHE A 200 4.52 6.15 8.57
N LEU A 201 5.17 6.99 9.37
CA LEU A 201 4.71 8.35 9.68
C LEU A 201 5.37 9.31 8.70
N LEU A 202 4.56 9.98 7.88
CA LEU A 202 5.03 11.01 6.96
C LEU A 202 4.48 12.38 7.35
N GLU A 203 5.27 13.43 7.13
CA GLU A 203 4.83 14.82 7.23
C GLU A 203 5.16 15.57 5.94
N THR A 204 4.15 16.17 5.31
CA THR A 204 4.32 16.92 4.05
C THR A 204 5.05 18.24 4.27
N THR A 205 5.88 18.64 3.31
CA THR A 205 6.63 19.90 3.35
C THR A 205 5.98 20.95 2.45
N ASP A 206 6.51 22.17 2.46
CA ASP A 206 6.08 23.24 1.54
C ASP A 206 6.31 22.86 0.05
N LEU A 207 7.22 21.93 -0.21
CA LEU A 207 7.52 21.47 -1.56
C LEU A 207 6.39 20.62 -2.16
N VAL A 208 5.44 20.10 -1.35
CA VAL A 208 4.32 19.28 -1.86
C VAL A 208 3.53 19.98 -2.97
N ARG A 209 3.27 21.29 -2.80
CA ARG A 209 2.55 22.09 -3.81
C ARG A 209 3.35 22.31 -5.09
N GLN A 210 4.68 22.31 -4.99
CA GLN A 210 5.56 22.49 -6.15
C GLN A 210 5.71 21.20 -6.95
N ARG A 211 5.53 20.04 -6.31
CA ARG A 211 5.61 18.73 -6.96
C ARG A 211 4.27 18.27 -7.53
N GLN A 212 3.16 18.65 -6.89
CA GLN A 212 1.81 18.43 -7.42
C GLN A 212 1.68 19.05 -8.83
N GLY A 213 1.11 18.29 -9.77
CA GLY A 213 0.91 18.73 -11.15
C GLY A 213 2.12 18.58 -12.09
N LEU A 214 3.31 18.21 -11.60
CA LEU A 214 4.45 17.86 -12.46
C LEU A 214 4.29 16.49 -13.13
N ALA A 215 3.37 15.67 -12.64
CA ALA A 215 2.96 14.41 -13.22
C ALA A 215 1.43 14.30 -13.19
N VAL A 216 0.90 13.36 -13.98
CA VAL A 216 -0.53 13.02 -13.99
C VAL A 216 -0.93 12.49 -12.62
N GLY A 217 -1.99 13.06 -12.04
CA GLY A 217 -2.49 12.67 -10.73
C GLY A 217 -3.13 11.27 -10.72
N THR A 218 -3.19 10.65 -9.55
CA THR A 218 -3.74 9.31 -9.36
C THR A 218 -5.19 9.20 -9.84
N GLN A 219 -6.03 10.17 -9.49
CA GLN A 219 -7.43 10.20 -9.94
C GLN A 219 -7.56 10.39 -11.45
N GLU A 220 -6.62 11.09 -12.08
CA GLU A 220 -6.61 11.28 -13.52
C GLU A 220 -6.21 9.98 -14.25
N TYR A 221 -5.24 9.23 -13.73
CA TYR A 221 -4.95 7.87 -14.23
C TYR A 221 -6.18 6.96 -14.13
N ILE A 222 -6.89 6.99 -13.01
CA ILE A 222 -8.13 6.21 -12.81
C ILE A 222 -9.22 6.62 -13.79
N ALA A 223 -9.37 7.93 -14.05
CA ALA A 223 -10.38 8.45 -14.97
C ALA A 223 -10.13 8.08 -16.44
N ARG A 224 -8.88 7.82 -16.82
CA ARG A 224 -8.49 7.40 -18.19
C ARG A 224 -8.79 5.91 -18.48
N ARG A 225 -9.58 5.24 -17.65
CA ARG A 225 -9.91 3.82 -17.80
C ARG A 225 -10.78 3.54 -19.03
N THR A 226 -10.62 2.34 -19.57
CA THR A 226 -11.53 1.77 -20.58
C THR A 226 -12.20 0.54 -19.99
N GLU A 227 -13.52 0.53 -19.97
CA GLU A 227 -14.29 -0.61 -19.49
C GLU A 227 -14.26 -1.74 -20.52
N VAL A 228 -14.12 -2.97 -20.04
CA VAL A 228 -14.12 -4.19 -20.86
C VAL A 228 -15.06 -5.20 -20.25
N ASP A 229 -15.69 -6.02 -21.10
CA ASP A 229 -16.49 -7.14 -20.61
C ASP A 229 -15.61 -8.28 -20.06
N TYR A 230 -16.25 -9.24 -19.41
CA TYR A 230 -15.56 -10.39 -18.82
C TYR A 230 -14.84 -11.25 -19.86
N GLY A 231 -15.41 -11.40 -21.07
CA GLY A 231 -14.82 -12.17 -22.17
C GLY A 231 -13.49 -11.58 -22.63
N MET A 232 -13.44 -10.26 -22.80
CA MET A 232 -12.22 -9.53 -23.09
C MET A 232 -11.23 -9.60 -21.93
N TYR A 233 -11.70 -9.44 -20.68
CA TYR A 233 -10.85 -9.57 -19.49
C TYR A 233 -10.15 -10.93 -19.43
N VAL A 234 -10.88 -12.04 -19.54
CA VAL A 234 -10.28 -13.38 -19.47
C VAL A 234 -9.33 -13.66 -20.63
N ARG A 235 -9.60 -13.10 -21.82
CA ARG A 235 -8.68 -13.15 -22.96
C ARG A 235 -7.39 -12.39 -22.67
N LEU A 236 -7.47 -11.13 -22.24
CA LEU A 236 -6.30 -10.29 -21.94
C LEU A 236 -5.47 -10.85 -20.78
N ARG A 237 -6.10 -11.49 -19.79
CA ARG A 237 -5.43 -12.13 -18.66
C ARG A 237 -4.95 -13.57 -18.96
N GLY A 238 -5.15 -14.06 -20.18
CA GLY A 238 -4.78 -15.41 -20.61
C GLY A 238 -5.46 -16.54 -19.81
N LYS A 239 -6.68 -16.29 -19.30
CA LYS A 239 -7.44 -17.22 -18.44
C LYS A 239 -8.28 -18.24 -19.22
N LEU A 240 -8.34 -18.12 -20.54
CA LEU A 240 -8.98 -19.11 -21.41
C LEU A 240 -8.13 -20.38 -21.43
N ALA A 241 -8.80 -21.54 -21.39
CA ALA A 241 -8.12 -22.81 -21.67
C ALA A 241 -7.58 -22.80 -23.09
N GLU A 242 -6.40 -23.41 -23.29
CA GLU A 242 -5.88 -23.71 -24.64
C GLU A 242 -6.77 -24.70 -25.36
#